data_AF-A0A087BMY2-F1
#
_entry.id   AF-A0A087BMY2-F1
#
_cell.length_a   1.000
_cell.length_b   1.000
_cell.length_c   1.000
_cell.angle_alpha   90.00
_cell.angle_beta   90.00
_cell.angle_gamma   90.00
#
_symmetry.space_group_name_H-M   'P 1'
#
loop_
_entity.id
_entity.type
_entity.pdbx_description
1 polymer ?
#
loop_
_entity_poly.entity_id
_entity_poly.type
_entity_poly.pdbx_seq_one_letter_code
_entity_poly.pdbx_strand_id
1 'polypeptide(L)'
;MPGTPPRRNPRIPSIPWPPSASVPCRMRRQSPEYIAGSTKAMNMAATTTTHTTRATIWRRRARRRLSSLASLMPAIVRMIVELIRRRRRSRLYSWSRWACGEASRDSPRLKPTDGKESIDMADGTLTHAWGWGLASVDDNGTTLDAWYPDPHLGTAPDKGSRPDHGFGSLATSDPDARGVRRVPVFTSIDCDSPVADAADAYLRLHLLSTRLVKPNTLNLDGIFSALATVVWTDHGPFPVEGFAQRRLAVMEESARDASHAVTTTVTVLGVDKFPRMVDYVVPTGVRIGDADRVRLGAYLSPGTTVMHAGFVNFNAGTLGVSMVEGRVSQGVVVGDGSDIGGGASIMGTLSGGGRLRNAIGEHSLLGANSGIGISLGDNCVVEAGLYITAGTKVTIHDKARLAAGEPLIVTKAAELSGKNNILFIRNSVTGTIEARHRAVGIELNAKLHNN
;
A
#
# COMPACT_ATOMS: atom_id res chain seq x y z
N MET A 1 4.37 -73.26 -30.74
CA MET A 1 5.65 -72.55 -30.99
C MET A 1 5.46 -71.08 -30.63
N PRO A 2 6.42 -70.45 -29.95
CA PRO A 2 6.14 -69.83 -28.65
C PRO A 2 6.53 -68.34 -28.54
N GLY A 3 5.96 -67.69 -27.51
CA GLY A 3 6.71 -66.89 -26.53
C GLY A 3 7.17 -65.48 -26.92
N THR A 4 6.63 -64.47 -26.25
CA THR A 4 7.45 -63.48 -25.51
C THR A 4 6.58 -62.65 -24.53
N PRO A 5 7.11 -62.27 -23.35
CA PRO A 5 6.33 -61.80 -22.20
C PRO A 5 6.21 -60.27 -22.11
N PRO A 6 5.37 -59.71 -21.20
CA PRO A 6 5.30 -58.27 -20.99
C PRO A 6 6.54 -57.75 -20.26
N ARG A 7 6.99 -56.56 -20.69
CA ARG A 7 8.20 -55.86 -20.23
C ARG A 7 8.15 -55.54 -18.74
N ARG A 8 9.23 -55.89 -18.03
CA ARG A 8 9.51 -55.51 -16.64
C ARG A 8 9.73 -54.00 -16.54
N ASN A 9 9.06 -53.38 -15.57
CA ASN A 9 9.35 -52.04 -15.08
C ASN A 9 10.78 -52.01 -14.48
N PRO A 10 11.64 -51.04 -14.82
CA PRO A 10 12.95 -50.92 -14.19
C PRO A 10 12.78 -50.48 -12.73
N ARG A 11 13.30 -51.30 -11.82
CA ARG A 11 13.45 -50.96 -10.40
C ARG A 11 14.39 -49.77 -10.26
N ILE A 12 13.89 -48.71 -9.65
CA ILE A 12 14.70 -47.60 -9.14
C ILE A 12 15.60 -48.17 -8.02
N PRO A 13 16.93 -47.95 -8.05
CA PRO A 13 17.78 -48.36 -6.94
C PRO A 13 17.51 -47.48 -5.72
N SER A 14 17.12 -48.13 -4.62
CA SER A 14 17.00 -47.53 -3.28
C SER A 14 18.37 -47.09 -2.78
N ILE A 15 18.56 -45.78 -2.67
CA ILE A 15 19.73 -45.16 -2.03
C ILE A 15 19.58 -45.31 -0.50
N PRO A 16 20.53 -45.91 0.22
CA PRO A 16 20.49 -45.98 1.67
C PRO A 16 20.84 -44.61 2.28
N TRP A 17 19.98 -44.14 3.18
CA TRP A 17 20.24 -42.97 4.03
C TRP A 17 21.36 -43.29 5.03
N PRO A 18 22.33 -42.38 5.26
CA PRO A 18 23.35 -42.57 6.29
C PRO A 18 22.75 -42.40 7.70
N PRO A 19 23.28 -43.11 8.71
CA PRO A 19 22.74 -43.08 10.06
C PRO A 19 23.03 -41.74 10.77
N SER A 20 22.07 -41.33 11.58
CA SER A 20 22.12 -40.19 12.50
C SER A 20 23.25 -40.35 13.52
N ALA A 21 24.28 -39.51 13.43
CA ALA A 21 25.29 -39.36 14.47
C ALA A 21 24.80 -38.38 15.54
N SER A 22 24.45 -38.92 16.70
CA SER A 22 24.22 -38.20 17.95
C SER A 22 25.53 -37.59 18.46
N VAL A 23 25.60 -36.27 18.57
CA VAL A 23 26.70 -35.54 19.24
C VAL A 23 26.34 -35.38 20.73
N PRO A 24 27.11 -35.94 21.69
CA PRO A 24 26.91 -35.65 23.10
C PRO A 24 27.63 -34.37 23.49
N CYS A 25 26.86 -33.39 23.97
CA CYS A 25 27.35 -32.20 24.64
C CYS A 25 27.98 -32.58 25.99
N ARG A 26 29.32 -32.51 26.10
CA ARG A 26 30.05 -32.72 27.36
C ARG A 26 30.43 -31.38 27.96
N MET A 27 29.70 -30.97 29.01
CA MET A 27 30.11 -29.91 29.92
C MET A 27 31.47 -30.24 30.54
N ARG A 28 32.42 -29.31 30.49
CA ARG A 28 33.60 -29.31 31.36
C ARG A 28 33.67 -27.97 32.09
N ARG A 29 33.32 -28.00 33.37
CA ARG A 29 33.64 -26.96 34.36
C ARG A 29 35.15 -26.96 34.59
N GLN A 30 35.80 -25.80 34.57
CA GLN A 30 36.97 -25.51 35.40
C GLN A 30 36.95 -24.03 35.83
N SER A 31 37.15 -23.85 37.12
CA SER A 31 37.18 -22.62 37.93
C SER A 31 38.54 -21.89 37.85
N PRO A 32 38.65 -20.64 38.33
CA PRO A 32 39.83 -19.79 38.14
C PRO A 32 40.65 -19.61 39.42
N GLU A 33 41.98 -19.74 39.37
CA GLU A 33 42.90 -19.23 40.40
C GLU A 33 44.26 -18.75 39.84
N TYR A 34 44.55 -17.47 40.12
CA TYR A 34 45.77 -16.88 40.71
C TYR A 34 47.19 -17.17 40.15
N ILE A 35 47.96 -16.10 39.83
CA ILE A 35 49.13 -15.56 40.59
C ILE A 35 49.84 -14.42 39.80
N ALA A 36 50.38 -13.49 40.59
CA ALA A 36 50.93 -12.16 40.30
C ALA A 36 52.42 -12.07 39.87
N GLY A 37 52.84 -10.85 39.50
CA GLY A 37 54.24 -10.33 39.45
C GLY A 37 54.54 -9.60 38.12
N SER A 38 55.11 -8.40 38.02
CA SER A 38 55.79 -7.51 38.96
C SER A 38 56.03 -6.10 38.34
N THR A 39 56.01 -5.05 39.20
CA THR A 39 56.78 -3.76 39.20
C THR A 39 57.21 -3.05 37.90
N LYS A 40 56.93 -1.74 37.74
CA LYS A 40 57.74 -0.60 38.27
C LYS A 40 57.18 0.79 37.85
N ALA A 41 57.42 1.77 38.71
CA ALA A 41 56.96 3.15 38.69
C ALA A 41 57.59 4.04 37.60
N MET A 42 56.77 4.89 36.97
CA MET A 42 57.10 6.24 36.47
C MET A 42 55.81 6.87 35.91
N ASN A 43 55.45 8.06 36.41
CA ASN A 43 54.51 9.07 35.85
C ASN A 43 53.50 9.62 36.88
N MET A 44 54.02 10.34 37.87
CA MET A 44 53.27 11.36 38.62
C MET A 44 54.08 12.66 38.60
N ALA A 45 54.11 13.37 37.46
CA ALA A 45 54.68 14.72 37.37
C ALA A 45 54.25 15.56 36.14
N ALA A 46 53.25 15.14 35.36
CA ALA A 46 52.91 15.81 34.08
C ALA A 46 51.45 16.27 33.93
N THR A 47 50.68 16.33 35.02
CA THR A 47 49.21 16.55 34.96
C THR A 47 48.73 17.92 35.41
N THR A 48 49.61 18.88 35.68
CA THR A 48 49.20 20.19 36.25
C THR A 48 49.40 21.41 35.33
N THR A 49 49.99 21.24 34.13
CA THR A 49 50.34 22.38 33.25
C THR A 49 49.44 22.53 32.01
N THR A 50 48.46 21.65 31.80
CA THR A 50 47.63 21.63 30.56
C THR A 50 46.21 22.20 30.70
N HIS A 51 45.78 22.60 31.91
CA HIS A 51 44.41 23.09 32.14
C HIS A 51 44.22 24.61 32.01
N THR A 52 45.26 25.43 32.16
CA THR A 52 45.16 26.90 32.09
C THR A 52 45.17 27.46 30.66
N THR A 53 45.77 26.76 29.69
CA THR A 53 45.85 27.24 28.29
C THR A 53 44.55 27.00 27.49
N ARG A 54 43.80 25.94 27.80
CA ARG A 54 42.53 25.60 27.11
C ARG A 54 41.37 26.53 27.47
N ALA A 55 41.29 27.00 28.71
CA ALA A 55 40.22 27.91 29.16
C ALA A 55 40.28 29.28 28.48
N THR A 56 41.48 29.78 28.20
CA THR A 56 41.71 31.10 27.59
C THR A 56 41.37 31.10 26.09
N ILE A 57 41.63 29.99 25.40
CA ILE A 57 41.27 29.80 23.98
C ILE A 57 39.75 29.67 23.81
N TRP A 58 39.07 28.98 24.73
CA TRP A 58 37.62 28.83 24.70
C TRP A 58 36.90 30.18 24.93
N ARG A 59 37.37 30.98 25.90
CA ARG A 59 36.82 32.33 26.15
C ARG A 59 37.00 33.29 24.96
N ARG A 60 38.10 33.18 24.19
CA ARG A 60 38.29 33.98 22.96
C ARG A 60 37.40 33.52 21.80
N ARG A 61 37.13 32.21 21.65
CA ARG A 61 36.19 31.67 20.66
C ARG A 61 34.72 32.02 20.96
N ALA A 62 34.32 32.01 22.22
CA ALA A 62 32.97 32.37 22.65
C ALA A 62 32.65 33.87 22.37
N ARG A 63 33.61 34.78 22.64
CA ARG A 63 33.43 36.22 22.34
C ARG A 63 33.30 36.52 20.84
N ARG A 64 34.02 35.80 19.96
CA ARG A 64 33.90 35.94 18.50
C ARG A 64 32.56 35.43 17.94
N ARG A 65 31.95 34.42 18.56
CA ARG A 65 30.62 33.92 18.18
C ARG A 65 29.49 34.86 18.63
N LEU A 66 29.63 35.49 19.81
CA LEU A 66 28.65 36.47 20.29
C LEU A 66 28.67 37.77 19.47
N SER A 67 29.83 38.21 18.97
CA SER A 67 29.92 39.38 18.08
C SER A 67 29.33 39.13 16.68
N SER A 68 29.39 37.90 16.14
CA SER A 68 28.80 37.60 14.82
C SER A 68 27.27 37.49 14.90
N LEU A 69 26.71 36.98 16.01
CA LEU A 69 25.26 36.95 16.26
C LEU A 69 24.65 38.35 16.43
N ALA A 70 25.37 39.27 17.08
CA ALA A 70 24.91 40.66 17.21
C ALA A 70 24.82 41.40 15.86
N SER A 71 25.65 41.03 14.87
CA SER A 71 25.63 41.64 13.53
C SER A 71 24.46 41.19 12.63
N LEU A 72 23.79 40.07 12.97
CA LEU A 72 22.68 39.48 12.20
C LEU A 72 21.29 39.92 12.68
N MET A 73 21.20 40.49 13.88
CA MET A 73 19.93 40.94 14.47
C MET A 73 19.17 41.99 13.62
N PRO A 74 19.82 42.99 13.00
CA PRO A 74 19.10 43.96 12.16
C PRO A 74 18.48 43.34 10.90
N ALA A 75 19.12 42.30 10.34
CA ALA A 75 18.62 41.62 9.14
C ALA A 75 17.42 40.72 9.45
N ILE A 76 17.45 40.01 10.59
CA ILE A 76 16.33 39.17 11.06
C ILE A 76 15.12 40.04 11.40
N VAL A 77 15.33 41.17 12.08
CA VAL A 77 14.23 42.11 12.39
C VAL A 77 13.63 42.70 11.11
N ARG A 78 14.45 43.08 10.12
CA ARG A 78 13.95 43.52 8.80
C ARG A 78 13.12 42.44 8.10
N MET A 79 13.58 41.18 8.12
CA MET A 79 12.84 40.06 7.52
C MET A 79 11.49 39.83 8.19
N ILE A 80 11.42 39.89 9.53
CA ILE A 80 10.17 39.73 10.29
C ILE A 80 9.21 40.89 10.02
N VAL A 81 9.70 42.13 9.97
CA VAL A 81 8.88 43.31 9.63
C VAL A 81 8.33 43.21 8.21
N GLU A 82 9.14 42.72 7.26
CA GLU A 82 8.71 42.52 5.87
C GLU A 82 7.66 41.40 5.76
N LEU A 83 7.80 40.33 6.54
CA LEU A 83 6.81 39.24 6.63
C LEU A 83 5.47 39.73 7.21
N ILE A 84 5.52 40.56 8.26
CA ILE A 84 4.34 41.18 8.87
C ILE A 84 3.68 42.17 7.90
N ARG A 85 4.45 42.95 7.14
CA ARG A 85 3.94 43.85 6.09
C ARG A 85 3.27 43.08 4.95
N ARG A 86 3.86 41.96 4.49
CA ARG A 86 3.25 41.08 3.48
C ARG A 86 1.95 40.45 3.97
N ARG A 87 1.89 40.03 5.24
CA ARG A 87 0.69 39.44 5.86
C ARG A 87 -0.43 40.46 6.11
N ARG A 88 -0.09 41.75 6.32
CA ARG A 88 -1.07 42.84 6.38
C ARG A 88 -1.62 43.22 4.99
N ARG A 89 -0.79 43.20 3.95
CA ARG A 89 -1.25 43.45 2.55
C ARG A 89 -2.18 42.36 2.02
N SER A 90 -1.94 41.09 2.35
CA SER A 90 -2.83 39.98 1.93
C SER A 90 -4.18 40.00 2.65
N ARG A 91 -4.24 40.43 3.92
CA ARG A 91 -5.51 40.63 4.64
C ARG A 91 -6.31 41.84 4.14
N LEU A 92 -5.66 42.92 3.71
CA LEU A 92 -6.32 44.08 3.12
C LEU A 92 -6.92 43.78 1.73
N TYR A 93 -6.32 42.90 0.94
CA TYR A 93 -6.85 42.46 -0.37
C TYR A 93 -8.07 41.51 -0.24
N SER A 94 -8.15 40.75 0.86
CA SER A 94 -9.27 39.85 1.17
C SER A 94 -10.49 40.60 1.74
N TRP A 95 -10.28 41.73 2.43
CA TRP A 95 -11.36 42.52 3.02
C TRP A 95 -12.06 43.45 2.02
N SER A 96 -11.37 43.94 0.99
CA SER A 96 -11.97 44.78 -0.06
C SER A 96 -12.90 44.03 -1.02
N ARG A 97 -13.00 42.69 -0.92
CA ARG A 97 -13.90 41.86 -1.73
C ARG A 97 -15.09 41.28 -0.95
N TRP A 98 -15.19 41.59 0.35
CA TRP A 98 -16.25 41.11 1.24
C TRP A 98 -17.09 42.23 1.89
N ALA A 99 -16.66 43.50 1.77
CA ALA A 99 -17.38 44.66 2.28
C ALA A 99 -17.92 45.53 1.14
N CYS A 100 -18.79 44.95 0.29
CA CYS A 100 -19.75 45.72 -0.52
C CYS A 100 -20.84 44.76 -1.02
N GLY A 101 -22.05 44.86 -0.47
CA GLY A 101 -23.18 44.02 -0.85
C GLY A 101 -24.28 43.99 0.20
N GLU A 102 -24.77 45.17 0.60
CA GLU A 102 -25.98 45.29 1.41
C GLU A 102 -27.20 45.47 0.49
N ALA A 103 -28.19 44.60 0.70
CA ALA A 103 -29.63 44.73 0.44
C ALA A 103 -30.14 45.50 -0.80
N SER A 104 -30.72 44.77 -1.76
CA SER A 104 -31.93 45.22 -2.46
C SER A 104 -32.81 44.04 -2.86
N ARG A 105 -34.04 44.04 -2.36
CA ARG A 105 -35.16 43.21 -2.83
C ARG A 105 -35.48 43.61 -4.26
N ASP A 106 -35.45 42.66 -5.18
CA ASP A 106 -36.39 42.54 -6.32
C ASP A 106 -36.01 41.31 -7.15
N SER A 107 -36.92 40.34 -7.24
CA SER A 107 -36.77 39.14 -8.05
C SER A 107 -37.71 39.22 -9.26
N PRO A 108 -37.21 39.22 -10.51
CA PRO A 108 -38.03 38.89 -11.65
C PRO A 108 -38.05 37.37 -11.86
N ARG A 109 -39.27 36.81 -11.94
CA ARG A 109 -39.54 35.42 -12.32
C ARG A 109 -38.92 35.10 -13.69
N LEU A 110 -38.01 34.14 -13.74
CA LEU A 110 -37.59 33.48 -14.96
C LEU A 110 -38.43 32.22 -15.18
N LYS A 111 -39.05 32.14 -16.37
CA LYS A 111 -39.84 30.98 -16.83
C LYS A 111 -38.93 29.78 -17.09
N PRO A 112 -39.38 28.54 -16.90
CA PRO A 112 -38.62 27.36 -17.26
C PRO A 112 -38.62 27.21 -18.79
N THR A 113 -37.44 27.13 -19.39
CA THR A 113 -37.29 26.65 -20.77
C THR A 113 -37.17 25.14 -20.73
N ASP A 114 -38.14 24.46 -21.34
CA ASP A 114 -38.10 23.04 -21.66
C ASP A 114 -36.91 22.74 -22.57
N GLY A 115 -35.84 22.22 -21.98
CA GLY A 115 -34.69 21.63 -22.65
C GLY A 115 -34.41 20.28 -22.00
N LYS A 116 -35.20 19.26 -22.37
CA LYS A 116 -34.86 17.87 -22.09
C LYS A 116 -33.66 17.50 -22.96
N GLU A 117 -32.45 17.72 -22.45
CA GLU A 117 -31.35 16.79 -22.74
C GLU A 117 -31.48 15.66 -21.71
N SER A 118 -32.31 14.68 -22.07
CA SER A 118 -32.22 13.36 -21.47
C SER A 118 -30.85 12.80 -21.80
N ILE A 119 -29.96 12.74 -20.82
CA ILE A 119 -28.86 11.79 -20.84
C ILE A 119 -29.53 10.43 -20.89
N ASP A 120 -29.54 9.82 -22.07
CA ASP A 120 -29.83 8.41 -22.23
C ASP A 120 -28.82 7.65 -21.37
N MET A 121 -29.26 7.30 -20.16
CA MET A 121 -28.63 6.25 -19.34
C MET A 121 -28.93 4.92 -20.02
N ALA A 122 -28.34 4.72 -21.20
CA ALA A 122 -28.16 3.39 -21.74
C ALA A 122 -27.25 2.63 -20.77
N ASP A 123 -27.61 1.39 -20.51
CA ASP A 123 -26.89 0.34 -19.76
C ASP A 123 -25.55 -0.05 -20.43
N GLY A 124 -24.84 0.93 -20.99
CA GLY A 124 -23.53 0.77 -21.60
C GLY A 124 -22.47 0.98 -20.52
N THR A 125 -21.95 -0.11 -19.98
CA THR A 125 -20.66 -0.09 -19.29
C THR A 125 -19.66 0.69 -20.15
N LEU A 126 -19.12 1.80 -19.64
CA LEU A 126 -18.08 2.56 -20.35
C LEU A 126 -16.87 1.64 -20.51
N THR A 127 -16.72 1.06 -21.70
CA THR A 127 -15.66 0.09 -22.02
C THR A 127 -14.34 0.74 -22.36
N HIS A 128 -14.25 2.07 -22.35
CA HIS A 128 -13.04 2.80 -22.71
C HIS A 128 -12.63 3.74 -21.59
N ALA A 129 -11.34 4.03 -21.53
CA ALA A 129 -10.77 5.02 -20.63
C ALA A 129 -9.55 5.69 -21.27
N TRP A 130 -9.22 6.88 -20.80
CA TRP A 130 -8.08 7.62 -21.32
C TRP A 130 -7.53 8.61 -20.29
N GLY A 131 -6.33 9.12 -20.54
CA GLY A 131 -5.74 10.18 -19.73
C GLY A 131 -4.36 10.61 -20.21
N TRP A 132 -3.97 11.81 -19.81
CA TRP A 132 -2.59 12.26 -19.89
C TRP A 132 -1.82 11.74 -18.68
N GLY A 133 -0.74 11.01 -18.95
CA GLY A 133 0.21 10.52 -17.97
C GLY A 133 1.57 11.20 -18.12
N LEU A 134 2.34 11.23 -17.05
CA LEU A 134 3.76 11.61 -17.07
C LEU A 134 4.59 10.36 -16.77
N ALA A 135 5.23 9.82 -17.81
CA ALA A 135 5.99 8.57 -17.73
C ALA A 135 7.45 8.83 -17.36
N SER A 136 8.00 8.07 -16.41
CA SER A 136 9.46 7.96 -16.22
C SER A 136 10.03 6.88 -17.12
N VAL A 137 10.91 7.27 -18.05
CA VAL A 137 11.47 6.40 -19.08
C VAL A 137 12.99 6.37 -18.96
N ASP A 138 13.56 5.17 -18.90
CA ASP A 138 15.02 5.00 -18.85
C ASP A 138 15.70 5.19 -20.22
N ASP A 139 17.03 5.09 -20.24
CA ASP A 139 17.84 5.23 -21.46
C ASP A 139 17.56 4.13 -22.51
N ASN A 140 17.04 2.97 -22.09
CA ASN A 140 16.64 1.88 -22.98
C ASN A 140 15.23 2.06 -23.55
N GLY A 141 14.51 3.12 -23.15
CA GLY A 141 13.12 3.34 -23.54
C GLY A 141 12.11 2.56 -22.69
N THR A 142 12.54 1.92 -21.60
CA THR A 142 11.66 1.21 -20.67
C THR A 142 10.89 2.21 -19.83
N THR A 143 9.57 2.10 -19.83
CA THR A 143 8.72 2.86 -18.91
C THR A 143 8.80 2.24 -17.52
N LEU A 144 9.39 2.96 -16.57
CA LEU A 144 9.49 2.56 -15.16
C LEU A 144 8.18 2.82 -14.44
N ASP A 145 7.60 4.01 -14.63
CA ASP A 145 6.28 4.38 -14.14
C ASP A 145 5.53 5.31 -15.10
N ALA A 146 4.23 5.49 -14.85
CA ALA A 146 3.44 6.57 -15.41
C ALA A 146 2.41 7.06 -14.40
N TRP A 147 2.40 8.37 -14.15
CA TRP A 147 1.44 9.02 -13.24
C TRP A 147 0.33 9.72 -14.03
N TYR A 148 -0.93 9.37 -13.75
CA TYR A 148 -2.12 9.95 -14.38
C TYR A 148 -2.91 10.77 -13.35
N PRO A 149 -2.78 12.11 -13.34
CA PRO A 149 -3.45 12.94 -12.34
C PRO A 149 -4.98 12.99 -12.50
N ASP A 150 -5.47 12.91 -13.74
CA ASP A 150 -6.89 13.05 -14.09
C ASP A 150 -7.27 12.02 -15.18
N PRO A 151 -7.41 10.73 -14.83
CA PRO A 151 -7.90 9.72 -15.75
C PRO A 151 -9.42 9.84 -15.95
N HIS A 152 -9.90 9.53 -17.14
CA HIS A 152 -11.32 9.61 -17.51
C HIS A 152 -11.85 8.29 -18.05
N LEU A 153 -13.15 8.04 -17.81
CA LEU A 153 -13.90 6.99 -18.50
C LEU A 153 -14.57 7.54 -19.76
N GLY A 154 -14.75 6.68 -20.75
CA GLY A 154 -15.37 6.98 -22.04
C GLY A 154 -14.38 7.05 -23.20
N THR A 155 -14.89 7.47 -24.36
CA THR A 155 -14.11 7.59 -25.60
C THR A 155 -13.09 8.73 -25.50
N ALA A 156 -11.86 8.48 -25.91
CA ALA A 156 -10.81 9.50 -25.95
C ALA A 156 -11.12 10.59 -27.00
N PRO A 157 -10.82 11.86 -26.72
CA PRO A 157 -10.90 12.92 -27.72
C PRO A 157 -9.92 12.68 -28.87
N ASP A 158 -10.34 13.09 -30.07
CA ASP A 158 -9.50 13.11 -31.26
C ASP A 158 -8.20 13.88 -31.01
N LYS A 159 -7.12 13.50 -31.70
CA LYS A 159 -5.78 14.05 -31.47
C LYS A 159 -5.72 15.58 -31.49
N GLY A 160 -6.49 16.24 -32.36
CA GLY A 160 -6.55 17.70 -32.47
C GLY A 160 -7.37 18.39 -31.37
N SER A 161 -8.20 17.63 -30.63
CA SER A 161 -9.12 18.12 -29.61
C SER A 161 -8.71 17.70 -28.20
N ARG A 162 -7.56 17.04 -28.04
CA ARG A 162 -7.03 16.64 -26.73
C ARG A 162 -6.69 17.89 -25.92
N PRO A 163 -7.02 17.92 -24.62
CA PRO A 163 -6.55 19.00 -23.75
C PRO A 163 -5.02 18.99 -23.67
N ASP A 164 -4.44 20.12 -23.29
CA ASP A 164 -3.01 20.19 -22.98
C ASP A 164 -2.69 19.28 -21.77
N HIS A 165 -1.51 18.66 -21.79
CA HIS A 165 -1.11 17.72 -20.76
C HIS A 165 -0.80 18.41 -19.42
N GLY A 166 -0.54 19.71 -19.40
CA GLY A 166 -0.42 20.52 -18.17
C GLY A 166 0.82 20.26 -17.29
N PHE A 167 1.72 19.35 -17.68
CA PHE A 167 2.91 18.99 -16.89
C PHE A 167 4.01 20.06 -16.83
N GLY A 168 4.00 21.07 -17.71
CA GLY A 168 4.96 22.18 -17.69
C GLY A 168 6.42 21.70 -17.62
N SER A 169 7.19 22.27 -16.70
CA SER A 169 8.62 21.94 -16.51
C SER A 169 8.89 20.58 -15.87
N LEU A 170 7.86 19.82 -15.47
CA LEU A 170 8.04 18.45 -15.00
C LEU A 170 8.32 17.48 -16.16
N ALA A 171 7.92 17.86 -17.37
CA ALA A 171 8.26 17.12 -18.58
C ALA A 171 9.69 17.49 -19.01
N THR A 172 10.56 16.49 -19.14
CA THR A 172 11.96 16.65 -19.54
C THR A 172 12.31 15.71 -20.68
N SER A 173 12.90 16.27 -21.74
CA SER A 173 13.42 15.49 -22.88
C SER A 173 14.77 14.85 -22.58
N ASP A 174 15.55 15.47 -21.69
CA ASP A 174 16.88 15.00 -21.31
C ASP A 174 16.79 14.17 -20.02
N PRO A 175 17.62 13.11 -19.90
CA PRO A 175 17.67 12.30 -18.70
C PRO A 175 18.29 13.08 -17.54
N ASP A 176 17.74 12.89 -16.34
CA ASP A 176 18.35 13.39 -15.10
C ASP A 176 19.52 12.48 -14.62
N ALA A 177 20.08 12.75 -13.44
CA ALA A 177 21.18 11.93 -12.90
C ALA A 177 20.82 10.45 -12.65
N ARG A 178 19.52 10.11 -12.61
CA ARG A 178 19.05 8.72 -12.54
C ARG A 178 19.14 8.02 -13.89
N GLY A 179 19.36 8.77 -14.98
CA GLY A 179 19.24 8.28 -16.35
C GLY A 179 17.79 8.18 -16.79
N VAL A 180 16.90 9.01 -16.23
CA VAL A 180 15.46 8.93 -16.44
C VAL A 180 14.94 10.23 -17.05
N ARG A 181 14.15 10.11 -18.12
CA ARG A 181 13.38 11.19 -18.73
C ARG A 181 11.95 11.18 -18.22
N ARG A 182 11.31 12.36 -18.14
CA ARG A 182 9.90 12.48 -17.80
C ARG A 182 9.09 12.92 -19.01
N VAL A 183 8.35 12.00 -19.62
CA VAL A 183 7.72 12.20 -20.93
C VAL A 183 6.20 12.20 -20.80
N PRO A 184 5.48 13.24 -21.27
CA PRO A 184 4.03 13.21 -21.39
C PRO A 184 3.58 12.10 -22.35
N VAL A 185 2.64 11.26 -21.90
CA VAL A 185 2.03 10.19 -22.69
C VAL A 185 0.52 10.33 -22.66
N PHE A 186 -0.12 10.27 -23.84
CA PHE A 186 -1.57 10.19 -23.92
C PHE A 186 -1.96 8.73 -24.12
N THR A 187 -2.67 8.17 -23.16
CA THR A 187 -3.06 6.76 -23.16
C THR A 187 -4.57 6.66 -23.33
N SER A 188 -5.01 5.78 -24.23
CA SER A 188 -6.41 5.44 -24.44
C SER A 188 -6.52 3.93 -24.52
N ILE A 189 -7.44 3.35 -23.78
CA ILE A 189 -7.57 1.91 -23.62
C ILE A 189 -9.01 1.46 -23.85
N ASP A 190 -9.14 0.23 -24.30
CA ASP A 190 -10.34 -0.59 -24.15
C ASP A 190 -10.17 -1.45 -22.88
N CYS A 191 -11.09 -1.27 -21.93
CA CYS A 191 -11.11 -1.91 -20.62
C CYS A 191 -11.23 -3.43 -20.70
N ASP A 192 -11.81 -3.99 -21.78
CA ASP A 192 -11.98 -5.43 -21.97
C ASP A 192 -10.78 -6.09 -22.69
N SER A 193 -9.99 -5.29 -23.39
CA SER A 193 -8.76 -5.75 -24.05
C SER A 193 -7.64 -6.03 -23.04
N PRO A 194 -6.75 -7.02 -23.30
CA PRO A 194 -5.55 -7.26 -22.48
C PRO A 194 -4.64 -6.04 -22.41
N VAL A 195 -3.81 -5.98 -21.38
CA VAL A 195 -2.86 -4.87 -21.17
C VAL A 195 -1.84 -4.84 -22.32
N ALA A 196 -1.79 -3.72 -23.03
CA ALA A 196 -0.92 -3.55 -24.20
C ALA A 196 0.54 -3.22 -23.81
N ASP A 197 0.73 -2.30 -22.88
CA ASP A 197 2.04 -1.81 -22.45
C ASP A 197 2.01 -1.26 -21.01
N ALA A 198 3.14 -0.70 -20.55
CA ALA A 198 3.25 -0.13 -19.21
C ALA A 198 2.33 1.09 -19.01
N ALA A 199 2.16 1.95 -20.02
CA ALA A 199 1.34 3.15 -19.89
C ALA A 199 -0.14 2.75 -19.70
N ASP A 200 -0.62 1.78 -20.46
CA ASP A 200 -1.93 1.12 -20.28
C ASP A 200 -2.05 0.52 -18.86
N ALA A 201 -1.08 -0.30 -18.44
CA ALA A 201 -1.07 -0.93 -17.12
C ALA A 201 -1.25 0.08 -15.99
N TYR A 202 -0.46 1.16 -16.01
CA TYR A 202 -0.56 2.22 -15.00
C TYR A 202 -1.90 2.96 -15.06
N LEU A 203 -2.46 3.23 -16.24
CA LEU A 203 -3.78 3.85 -16.36
C LEU A 203 -4.86 2.99 -15.68
N ARG A 204 -4.87 1.67 -15.94
CA ARG A 204 -5.82 0.73 -15.29
C ARG A 204 -5.70 0.74 -13.77
N LEU A 205 -4.47 0.77 -13.24
CA LEU A 205 -4.25 0.83 -11.81
C LEU A 205 -4.72 2.18 -11.21
N HIS A 206 -4.57 3.29 -11.94
CA HIS A 206 -5.12 4.59 -11.52
C HIS A 206 -6.65 4.58 -11.52
N LEU A 207 -7.31 4.00 -12.53
CA LEU A 207 -8.77 3.91 -12.58
C LEU A 207 -9.34 3.18 -11.34
N LEU A 208 -8.66 2.13 -10.88
CA LEU A 208 -9.00 1.42 -9.64
C LEU A 208 -8.80 2.31 -8.40
N SER A 209 -7.61 2.91 -8.24
CA SER A 209 -7.29 3.69 -7.03
C SER A 209 -7.99 5.05 -6.93
N THR A 210 -8.36 5.65 -8.06
CA THR A 210 -9.25 6.83 -8.13
C THR A 210 -10.72 6.48 -7.90
N ARG A 211 -11.04 5.17 -7.85
CA ARG A 211 -12.38 4.60 -7.69
C ARG A 211 -13.33 4.85 -8.86
N LEU A 212 -12.80 5.18 -10.04
CA LEU A 212 -13.60 5.29 -11.26
C LEU A 212 -14.16 3.93 -11.68
N VAL A 213 -13.42 2.85 -11.42
CA VAL A 213 -13.87 1.48 -11.65
C VAL A 213 -13.67 0.62 -10.40
N LYS A 214 -14.51 -0.40 -10.24
CA LYS A 214 -14.43 -1.34 -9.11
C LYS A 214 -13.44 -2.47 -9.41
N PRO A 215 -12.95 -3.18 -8.39
CA PRO A 215 -12.19 -4.40 -8.61
C PRO A 215 -12.96 -5.40 -9.48
N ASN A 216 -12.22 -6.14 -10.30
CA ASN A 216 -12.70 -7.19 -11.20
C ASN A 216 -13.58 -6.70 -12.37
N THR A 217 -13.57 -5.41 -12.69
CA THR A 217 -14.27 -4.85 -13.87
C THR A 217 -13.34 -4.41 -15.00
N LEU A 218 -12.03 -4.61 -14.85
CA LEU A 218 -11.03 -4.38 -15.89
C LEU A 218 -10.35 -5.69 -16.28
N ASN A 219 -10.06 -5.87 -17.56
CA ASN A 219 -9.09 -6.87 -17.99
C ASN A 219 -7.68 -6.43 -17.57
N LEU A 220 -6.98 -7.27 -16.82
CA LEU A 220 -5.61 -7.05 -16.36
C LEU A 220 -4.65 -8.15 -16.82
N ASP A 221 -5.06 -8.94 -17.81
CA ASP A 221 -4.22 -9.97 -18.40
C ASP A 221 -2.97 -9.33 -19.01
N GLY A 222 -1.80 -9.91 -18.72
CA GLY A 222 -0.51 -9.39 -19.18
C GLY A 222 0.12 -8.31 -18.27
N ILE A 223 -0.56 -7.83 -17.22
CA ILE A 223 -0.07 -6.70 -16.40
C ILE A 223 1.34 -6.92 -15.81
N PHE A 224 1.65 -8.14 -15.34
CA PHE A 224 2.98 -8.45 -14.79
C PHE A 224 4.10 -8.41 -15.84
N SER A 225 3.77 -8.72 -17.09
CA SER A 225 4.72 -8.69 -18.20
C SER A 225 4.93 -7.26 -18.70
N ALA A 226 3.87 -6.45 -18.68
CA ALA A 226 3.91 -5.05 -19.10
C ALA A 226 4.70 -4.14 -18.15
N LEU A 227 4.68 -4.41 -16.84
CA LEU A 227 5.37 -3.58 -15.84
C LEU A 227 6.84 -3.99 -15.66
N ALA A 228 7.75 -3.02 -15.68
CA ALA A 228 9.15 -3.25 -15.33
C ALA A 228 9.32 -3.50 -13.82
N THR A 229 10.33 -4.27 -13.42
CA THR A 229 10.78 -4.26 -12.01
C THR A 229 11.57 -2.98 -11.79
N VAL A 230 11.19 -2.19 -10.78
CA VAL A 230 11.74 -0.85 -10.53
C VAL A 230 12.35 -0.80 -9.13
N VAL A 231 13.43 -0.03 -8.97
CA VAL A 231 13.95 0.36 -7.65
C VAL A 231 13.28 1.67 -7.26
N TRP A 232 12.32 1.60 -6.33
CA TRP A 232 11.57 2.75 -5.83
C TRP A 232 12.37 3.45 -4.75
N THR A 233 12.63 4.75 -4.92
CA THR A 233 13.46 5.53 -4.01
C THR A 233 12.80 6.85 -3.62
N ASP A 234 13.39 7.52 -2.63
CA ASP A 234 13.09 8.91 -2.27
C ASP A 234 13.40 9.92 -3.39
N HIS A 235 14.13 9.52 -4.44
CA HIS A 235 14.40 10.32 -5.64
C HIS A 235 13.57 9.84 -6.86
N GLY A 236 12.52 9.05 -6.63
CA GLY A 236 11.65 8.48 -7.67
C GLY A 236 12.15 7.12 -8.21
N PRO A 237 11.59 6.65 -9.34
CA PRO A 237 11.94 5.34 -9.89
C PRO A 237 13.34 5.32 -10.50
N PHE A 238 14.05 4.21 -10.28
CA PHE A 238 15.31 3.87 -10.95
C PHE A 238 15.16 2.56 -11.72
N PRO A 239 15.85 2.41 -12.87
CA PRO A 239 16.06 1.10 -13.46
C PRO A 239 16.88 0.22 -12.50
N VAL A 240 16.61 -1.09 -12.52
CA VAL A 240 17.40 -2.06 -11.74
C VAL A 240 18.83 -2.13 -12.27
N GLU A 241 18.97 -2.13 -13.61
CA GLU A 241 20.26 -2.14 -14.27
C GLU A 241 21.01 -0.82 -14.02
N GLY A 242 22.29 -0.91 -13.63
CA GLY A 242 23.12 0.27 -13.39
C GLY A 242 22.74 1.08 -12.14
N PHE A 243 21.86 0.58 -11.27
CA PHE A 243 21.37 1.33 -10.09
C PHE A 243 22.50 1.88 -9.22
N ALA A 244 23.57 1.12 -8.98
CA ALA A 244 24.69 1.55 -8.14
C ALA A 244 25.40 2.80 -8.70
N GLN A 245 25.61 2.83 -10.03
CA GLN A 245 26.25 3.95 -10.71
C GLN A 245 25.33 5.18 -10.76
N ARG A 246 24.04 4.98 -11.04
CA ARG A 246 23.04 6.06 -11.04
C ARG A 246 22.84 6.65 -9.64
N ARG A 247 22.84 5.80 -8.61
CA ARG A 247 22.81 6.23 -7.21
C ARG A 247 24.01 7.10 -6.85
N LEU A 248 25.21 6.73 -7.31
CA LEU A 248 26.41 7.55 -7.13
C LEU A 248 26.28 8.91 -7.84
N ALA A 249 25.80 8.93 -9.09
CA ALA A 249 25.60 10.17 -9.84
C ALA A 249 24.65 11.15 -9.13
N VAL A 250 23.53 10.65 -8.60
CA VAL A 250 22.58 11.46 -7.82
C VAL A 250 23.20 11.99 -6.53
N MET A 251 23.99 11.17 -5.82
CA MET A 251 24.70 11.61 -4.62
C MET A 251 25.77 12.67 -4.93
N GLU A 252 26.48 12.53 -6.05
CA GLU A 252 27.46 13.52 -6.50
C GLU A 252 26.82 14.85 -6.89
N GLU A 253 25.69 14.81 -7.61
CA GLU A 253 24.91 16.01 -7.94
C GLU A 253 24.43 16.72 -6.68
N SER A 254 23.84 15.96 -5.75
CA SER A 254 23.37 16.49 -4.45
C SER A 254 24.51 17.07 -3.60
N ALA A 255 25.72 16.49 -3.67
CA ALA A 255 26.89 16.99 -2.96
C ALA A 255 27.46 18.28 -3.57
N ARG A 256 27.22 18.54 -4.86
CA ARG A 256 27.64 19.78 -5.55
C ARG A 256 26.69 20.94 -5.29
N ASP A 257 25.43 20.67 -4.95
CA ASP A 257 24.49 21.71 -4.53
C ASP A 257 24.82 22.20 -3.11
N ALA A 258 25.66 23.23 -3.04
CA ALA A 258 26.15 23.83 -1.80
C ALA A 258 25.04 24.47 -0.91
N SER A 259 23.79 24.48 -1.36
CA SER A 259 22.64 24.91 -0.57
C SER A 259 22.19 23.89 0.47
N HIS A 260 22.56 22.61 0.31
CA HIS A 260 22.14 21.52 1.20
C HIS A 260 23.25 21.19 2.20
N ALA A 261 23.08 21.63 3.46
CA ALA A 261 24.01 21.35 4.56
C ALA A 261 24.04 19.87 5.02
N VAL A 262 23.33 18.99 4.31
CA VAL A 262 23.18 17.57 4.61
C VAL A 262 23.53 16.78 3.35
N THR A 263 24.56 15.94 3.43
CA THR A 263 24.85 14.93 2.41
C THR A 263 23.64 14.01 2.30
N THR A 264 22.88 14.13 1.21
CA THR A 264 21.64 13.37 1.03
C THR A 264 21.99 11.99 0.49
N THR A 265 21.60 10.94 1.22
CA THR A 265 21.75 9.56 0.77
C THR A 265 20.47 9.10 0.08
N VAL A 266 20.57 8.42 -1.06
CA VAL A 266 19.42 7.77 -1.71
C VAL A 266 18.93 6.58 -0.87
N THR A 267 17.65 6.60 -0.54
CA THR A 267 16.95 5.57 0.23
C THR A 267 16.09 4.71 -0.68
N VAL A 268 16.28 3.39 -0.62
CA VAL A 268 15.43 2.43 -1.35
C VAL A 268 14.22 2.10 -0.49
N LEU A 269 13.04 2.40 -1.01
CA LEU A 269 11.74 2.13 -0.38
C LEU A 269 11.24 0.72 -0.72
N GLY A 270 11.53 0.25 -1.93
CA GLY A 270 11.15 -1.08 -2.39
C GLY A 270 11.75 -1.43 -3.75
N VAL A 271 11.72 -2.72 -4.08
CA VAL A 271 12.09 -3.23 -5.41
C VAL A 271 10.97 -4.14 -5.89
N ASP A 272 10.10 -3.61 -6.75
CA ASP A 272 8.87 -4.29 -7.17
C ASP A 272 8.37 -3.69 -8.49
N LYS A 273 7.43 -4.38 -9.13
CA LYS A 273 6.68 -3.91 -10.31
C LYS A 273 5.54 -2.96 -9.96
N PHE A 274 5.03 -3.03 -8.72
CA PHE A 274 3.91 -2.21 -8.26
C PHE A 274 4.39 -1.19 -7.22
N PRO A 275 4.16 0.11 -7.44
CA PRO A 275 4.46 1.12 -6.44
C PRO A 275 3.39 1.19 -5.34
N ARG A 276 3.65 2.03 -4.34
CA ARG A 276 2.68 2.41 -3.31
C ARG A 276 1.60 3.30 -3.92
N MET A 277 0.35 3.08 -3.55
CA MET A 277 -0.80 3.81 -4.09
C MET A 277 -0.70 5.33 -3.82
N VAL A 278 -0.32 5.70 -2.59
CA VAL A 278 -0.37 7.10 -2.13
C VAL A 278 0.63 8.02 -2.81
N ASP A 279 1.67 7.45 -3.46
CA ASP A 279 2.62 8.24 -4.24
C ASP A 279 1.99 8.75 -5.56
N TYR A 280 0.81 8.23 -5.92
CA TYR A 280 0.08 8.53 -7.17
C TYR A 280 -1.32 9.09 -6.90
N VAL A 281 -2.07 8.43 -6.00
CA VAL A 281 -3.48 8.73 -5.70
C VAL A 281 -3.73 8.58 -4.20
N VAL A 282 -4.27 9.63 -3.58
CA VAL A 282 -4.80 9.60 -2.22
C VAL A 282 -6.33 9.76 -2.30
N PRO A 283 -7.11 8.66 -2.25
CA PRO A 283 -8.56 8.78 -2.36
C PRO A 283 -9.15 9.52 -1.15
N THR A 284 -10.24 10.25 -1.37
CA THR A 284 -10.89 10.99 -0.28
C THR A 284 -11.60 10.04 0.69
N GLY A 285 -11.62 10.44 1.97
CA GLY A 285 -12.35 9.73 3.02
C GLY A 285 -11.71 8.43 3.49
N VAL A 286 -10.43 8.19 3.21
CA VAL A 286 -9.71 6.99 3.68
C VAL A 286 -8.61 7.34 4.68
N ARG A 287 -8.24 6.38 5.52
CA ARG A 287 -7.04 6.46 6.37
C ARG A 287 -6.13 5.25 6.10
N ILE A 288 -4.83 5.50 6.02
CA ILE A 288 -3.82 4.47 5.81
C ILE A 288 -2.72 4.70 6.84
N GLY A 289 -2.57 3.77 7.79
CA GLY A 289 -1.58 3.87 8.87
C GLY A 289 -0.15 3.67 8.39
N ASP A 290 0.07 2.64 7.57
CA ASP A 290 1.33 2.39 6.87
C ASP A 290 1.05 2.28 5.37
N ALA A 291 1.51 3.28 4.62
CA ALA A 291 1.25 3.39 3.19
C ALA A 291 2.08 2.43 2.33
N ASP A 292 3.15 1.84 2.88
CA ASP A 292 3.96 0.84 2.17
C ASP A 292 3.15 -0.44 1.88
N ARG A 293 2.01 -0.62 2.55
CA ARG A 293 1.17 -1.82 2.47
C ARG A 293 -0.05 -1.69 1.57
N VAL A 294 -0.18 -0.60 0.83
CA VAL A 294 -1.28 -0.40 -0.13
C VAL A 294 -0.68 -0.16 -1.51
N ARG A 295 -0.82 -1.15 -2.40
CA ARG A 295 -0.31 -1.05 -3.78
C ARG A 295 -1.19 -0.18 -4.65
N LEU A 296 -0.59 0.53 -5.60
CA LEU A 296 -1.34 1.18 -6.68
C LEU A 296 -2.23 0.14 -7.38
N GLY A 297 -3.49 0.50 -7.63
CA GLY A 297 -4.54 -0.41 -8.08
C GLY A 297 -5.41 -0.99 -6.95
N ALA A 298 -5.11 -0.71 -5.68
CA ALA A 298 -6.03 -0.96 -4.58
C ALA A 298 -7.24 -0.02 -4.67
N TYR A 299 -8.44 -0.52 -4.35
CA TYR A 299 -9.69 0.23 -4.33
C TYR A 299 -10.17 0.38 -2.88
N LEU A 300 -10.15 1.61 -2.34
CA LEU A 300 -10.54 1.88 -0.95
C LEU A 300 -11.74 2.82 -0.87
N SER A 301 -12.92 2.29 -0.56
CA SER A 301 -14.15 3.09 -0.43
C SER A 301 -14.07 4.12 0.71
N PRO A 302 -14.81 5.24 0.62
CA PRO A 302 -14.89 6.20 1.73
C PRO A 302 -15.26 5.52 3.06
N GLY A 303 -14.62 5.94 4.15
CA GLY A 303 -14.76 5.34 5.47
C GLY A 303 -13.79 4.18 5.74
N THR A 304 -13.11 3.67 4.70
CA THR A 304 -12.10 2.62 4.90
C THR A 304 -10.90 3.12 5.71
N THR A 305 -10.50 2.31 6.68
CA THR A 305 -9.25 2.50 7.42
C THR A 305 -8.37 1.27 7.23
N VAL A 306 -7.20 1.45 6.63
CA VAL A 306 -6.15 0.43 6.58
C VAL A 306 -5.18 0.72 7.72
N MET A 307 -5.14 -0.14 8.74
CA MET A 307 -4.21 -0.03 9.86
C MET A 307 -2.82 -0.55 9.47
N HIS A 308 -1.81 -0.33 10.32
CA HIS A 308 -0.40 -0.66 10.04
C HIS A 308 -0.14 -2.13 9.67
N ALA A 309 -0.93 -3.08 10.17
CA ALA A 309 -0.82 -4.50 9.80
C ALA A 309 -1.64 -4.86 8.54
N GLY A 310 -2.55 -3.98 8.16
CA GLY A 310 -3.38 -4.09 6.98
C GLY A 310 -2.55 -4.14 5.71
N PHE A 311 -3.02 -4.87 4.71
CA PHE A 311 -2.41 -4.89 3.38
C PHE A 311 -3.50 -5.02 2.34
N VAL A 312 -3.44 -4.22 1.28
CA VAL A 312 -4.37 -4.28 0.16
C VAL A 312 -3.58 -4.33 -1.15
N ASN A 313 -3.81 -5.39 -1.91
CA ASN A 313 -3.15 -5.59 -3.20
C ASN A 313 -3.88 -4.83 -4.33
N PHE A 314 -3.30 -4.85 -5.53
CA PHE A 314 -3.98 -4.31 -6.71
C PHE A 314 -5.23 -5.13 -7.08
N ASN A 315 -6.19 -4.48 -7.74
CA ASN A 315 -7.46 -5.08 -8.14
C ASN A 315 -8.17 -5.78 -6.97
N ALA A 316 -8.13 -5.15 -5.80
CA ALA A 316 -8.66 -5.65 -4.54
C ALA A 316 -9.01 -4.48 -3.63
N GLY A 317 -9.80 -4.74 -2.59
CA GLY A 317 -10.06 -3.77 -1.53
C GLY A 317 -11.50 -3.77 -1.06
N THR A 318 -12.03 -2.60 -0.71
CA THR A 318 -13.26 -2.43 0.07
C THR A 318 -14.33 -1.72 -0.74
N LEU A 319 -15.56 -2.24 -0.70
CA LEU A 319 -16.72 -1.69 -1.41
C LEU A 319 -17.61 -0.80 -0.51
N GLY A 320 -17.17 -0.54 0.73
CA GLY A 320 -17.83 0.33 1.68
C GLY A 320 -16.92 0.71 2.86
N VAL A 321 -17.52 1.03 4.00
CA VAL A 321 -16.82 1.30 5.26
C VAL A 321 -16.25 -0.01 5.80
N SER A 322 -14.94 -0.04 6.04
CA SER A 322 -14.26 -1.26 6.54
C SER A 322 -13.04 -0.91 7.38
N MET A 323 -12.81 -1.68 8.44
CA MET A 323 -11.52 -1.72 9.12
C MET A 323 -10.65 -2.83 8.52
N VAL A 324 -9.47 -2.48 8.00
CA VAL A 324 -8.54 -3.43 7.38
C VAL A 324 -7.24 -3.48 8.18
N GLU A 325 -7.09 -4.51 8.99
CA GLU A 325 -5.90 -4.80 9.81
C GLU A 325 -5.21 -6.11 9.40
N GLY A 326 -5.82 -6.86 8.48
CA GLY A 326 -5.26 -8.07 7.86
C GLY A 326 -4.95 -7.89 6.37
N ARG A 327 -4.72 -9.01 5.67
CA ARG A 327 -4.25 -9.04 4.28
C ARG A 327 -5.39 -9.33 3.30
N VAL A 328 -5.67 -8.36 2.43
CA VAL A 328 -6.61 -8.46 1.30
C VAL A 328 -5.81 -8.77 0.03
N SER A 329 -5.88 -10.04 -0.39
CA SER A 329 -5.17 -10.53 -1.57
C SER A 329 -5.71 -9.97 -2.89
N GLN A 330 -4.93 -10.09 -3.96
CA GLN A 330 -5.34 -9.68 -5.32
C GLN A 330 -6.68 -10.32 -5.70
N GLY A 331 -7.60 -9.51 -6.23
CA GLY A 331 -8.92 -9.94 -6.69
C GLY A 331 -9.99 -10.04 -5.59
N VAL A 332 -9.59 -9.93 -4.31
CA VAL A 332 -10.51 -10.02 -3.17
C VAL A 332 -11.24 -8.69 -3.00
N VAL A 333 -12.57 -8.79 -2.83
CA VAL A 333 -13.42 -7.67 -2.43
C VAL A 333 -13.98 -7.90 -1.03
N VAL A 334 -14.04 -6.82 -0.25
CA VAL A 334 -14.62 -6.77 1.09
C VAL A 334 -15.86 -5.88 1.06
N GLY A 335 -17.00 -6.42 1.44
CA GLY A 335 -18.29 -5.72 1.48
C GLY A 335 -18.36 -4.63 2.56
N ASP A 336 -19.43 -3.86 2.52
CA ASP A 336 -19.68 -2.76 3.45
C ASP A 336 -19.83 -3.27 4.90
N GLY A 337 -19.32 -2.49 5.85
CA GLY A 337 -19.36 -2.80 7.28
C GLY A 337 -18.57 -4.04 7.70
N SER A 338 -17.74 -4.61 6.83
CA SER A 338 -16.92 -5.78 7.15
C SER A 338 -15.53 -5.39 7.67
N ASP A 339 -15.07 -6.13 8.68
CA ASP A 339 -13.81 -5.87 9.38
C ASP A 339 -12.84 -7.05 9.24
N ILE A 340 -11.61 -6.72 8.85
CA ILE A 340 -10.51 -7.67 8.65
C ILE A 340 -9.54 -7.51 9.81
N GLY A 341 -9.70 -8.33 10.85
CA GLY A 341 -8.92 -8.21 12.10
C GLY A 341 -7.41 -8.36 11.92
N GLY A 342 -6.67 -7.87 12.91
CA GLY A 342 -5.21 -7.77 12.88
C GLY A 342 -4.51 -9.06 12.46
N GLY A 343 -3.73 -9.02 11.39
CA GLY A 343 -2.97 -10.18 10.90
C GLY A 343 -3.78 -11.26 10.19
N ALA A 344 -5.10 -11.07 10.04
CA ALA A 344 -5.96 -12.01 9.32
C ALA A 344 -5.51 -12.23 7.86
N SER A 345 -5.85 -13.39 7.30
CA SER A 345 -5.47 -13.79 5.95
C SER A 345 -6.66 -14.07 5.07
N ILE A 346 -6.82 -13.36 3.96
CA ILE A 346 -7.77 -13.74 2.91
C ILE A 346 -6.96 -14.38 1.78
N MET A 347 -7.14 -15.68 1.60
CA MET A 347 -6.39 -16.44 0.60
C MET A 347 -6.73 -15.94 -0.80
N GLY A 348 -5.72 -15.48 -1.54
CA GLY A 348 -5.85 -15.19 -2.97
C GLY A 348 -5.79 -16.48 -3.79
N THR A 349 -6.09 -16.37 -5.09
CA THR A 349 -6.03 -17.47 -6.06
C THR A 349 -4.67 -18.20 -6.08
N LEU A 350 -3.57 -17.48 -5.84
CA LEU A 350 -2.21 -18.03 -5.86
C LEU A 350 -1.82 -18.86 -4.63
N SER A 351 -2.62 -18.83 -3.56
CA SER A 351 -2.21 -19.33 -2.24
C SER A 351 -2.81 -20.69 -1.84
N GLY A 352 -3.70 -21.28 -2.64
CA GLY A 352 -4.43 -22.49 -2.25
C GLY A 352 -4.84 -23.46 -3.35
N GLY A 353 -4.23 -23.38 -4.55
CA GLY A 353 -4.51 -24.30 -5.66
C GLY A 353 -5.91 -24.17 -6.29
N GLY A 354 -6.69 -23.18 -5.87
CA GLY A 354 -8.02 -22.88 -6.41
C GLY A 354 -8.01 -21.75 -7.44
N ARG A 355 -8.83 -21.87 -8.49
CA ARG A 355 -9.11 -20.77 -9.44
C ARG A 355 -10.10 -19.73 -8.91
N LEU A 356 -10.75 -20.00 -7.77
CA LEU A 356 -11.81 -19.18 -7.22
C LEU A 356 -11.25 -17.98 -6.47
N ARG A 357 -11.78 -16.80 -6.76
CA ARG A 357 -11.47 -15.55 -6.07
C ARG A 357 -12.38 -15.45 -4.84
N ASN A 358 -11.79 -15.36 -3.66
CA ASN A 358 -12.57 -15.21 -2.43
C ASN A 358 -13.10 -13.78 -2.30
N ALA A 359 -14.30 -13.67 -1.76
CA ALA A 359 -14.93 -12.40 -1.40
C ALA A 359 -15.45 -12.47 0.04
N ILE A 360 -15.60 -11.31 0.67
CA ILE A 360 -16.25 -11.16 1.96
C ILE A 360 -17.49 -10.30 1.74
N GLY A 361 -18.66 -10.81 2.11
CA GLY A 361 -19.93 -10.07 2.07
C GLY A 361 -19.97 -8.90 3.05
N GLU A 362 -21.17 -8.40 3.31
CA GLU A 362 -21.39 -7.26 4.20
C GLU A 362 -21.41 -7.69 5.67
N HIS A 363 -21.09 -6.76 6.58
CA HIS A 363 -21.18 -6.94 8.04
C HIS A 363 -20.51 -8.21 8.59
N SER A 364 -19.43 -8.64 7.93
CA SER A 364 -18.68 -9.84 8.30
C SER A 364 -17.39 -9.50 9.03
N LEU A 365 -16.95 -10.39 9.90
CA LEU A 365 -15.77 -10.20 10.75
C LEU A 365 -14.79 -11.35 10.59
N LEU A 366 -13.56 -11.02 10.21
CA LEU A 366 -12.43 -11.91 10.41
C LEU A 366 -11.75 -11.55 11.73
N GLY A 367 -11.75 -12.47 12.69
CA GLY A 367 -11.01 -12.28 13.94
C GLY A 367 -9.51 -12.12 13.71
N ALA A 368 -8.81 -11.53 14.67
CA ALA A 368 -7.36 -11.36 14.58
C ALA A 368 -6.64 -12.70 14.34
N ASN A 369 -5.63 -12.71 13.47
CA ASN A 369 -4.88 -13.90 13.06
C ASN A 369 -5.73 -15.06 12.50
N SER A 370 -6.99 -14.80 12.13
CA SER A 370 -7.81 -15.78 11.43
C SER A 370 -7.39 -15.89 9.96
N GLY A 371 -8.00 -16.82 9.23
CA GLY A 371 -7.87 -16.83 7.79
C GLY A 371 -8.98 -17.60 7.08
N ILE A 372 -9.22 -17.22 5.84
CA ILE A 372 -10.22 -17.85 4.97
C ILE A 372 -9.62 -18.24 3.64
N GLY A 373 -10.01 -19.42 3.17
CA GLY A 373 -9.77 -19.96 1.85
C GLY A 373 -11.07 -20.28 1.10
N ILE A 374 -12.18 -19.68 1.53
CA ILE A 374 -13.51 -19.71 0.91
C ILE A 374 -14.07 -18.28 0.91
N SER A 375 -15.09 -18.01 0.10
CA SER A 375 -15.83 -16.75 0.23
C SER A 375 -16.73 -16.80 1.46
N LEU A 376 -16.92 -15.66 2.10
CA LEU A 376 -17.93 -15.46 3.13
C LEU A 376 -19.10 -14.67 2.53
N GLY A 377 -20.32 -15.08 2.82
CA GLY A 377 -21.49 -14.24 2.58
C GLY A 377 -21.62 -13.17 3.65
N ASP A 378 -22.81 -12.57 3.77
CA ASP A 378 -23.06 -11.50 4.72
C ASP A 378 -23.16 -12.01 6.17
N ASN A 379 -22.86 -11.15 7.13
CA ASN A 379 -22.99 -11.43 8.57
C ASN A 379 -22.23 -12.69 9.02
N CYS A 380 -21.09 -12.99 8.40
CA CYS A 380 -20.25 -14.11 8.80
C CYS A 380 -19.23 -13.69 9.85
N VAL A 381 -18.81 -14.62 10.71
CA VAL A 381 -17.73 -14.40 11.67
C VAL A 381 -16.78 -15.58 11.63
N VAL A 382 -15.48 -15.30 11.59
CA VAL A 382 -14.44 -16.29 11.81
C VAL A 382 -13.74 -15.97 13.11
N GLU A 383 -13.70 -16.93 14.02
CA GLU A 383 -12.98 -16.82 15.28
C GLU A 383 -11.51 -16.38 15.08
N ALA A 384 -10.98 -15.60 16.03
CA ALA A 384 -9.57 -15.26 16.06
C ALA A 384 -8.67 -16.52 16.08
N GLY A 385 -7.60 -16.52 15.29
CA GLY A 385 -6.66 -17.64 15.18
C GLY A 385 -7.19 -18.86 14.41
N LEU A 386 -8.43 -18.85 13.93
CA LEU A 386 -8.99 -19.93 13.11
C LEU A 386 -8.70 -19.68 11.63
N TYR A 387 -8.00 -20.62 10.99
CA TYR A 387 -7.87 -20.66 9.53
C TYR A 387 -8.82 -21.71 8.94
N ILE A 388 -9.66 -21.29 7.99
CA ILE A 388 -10.62 -22.15 7.30
C ILE A 388 -10.20 -22.27 5.85
N THR A 389 -9.71 -23.44 5.46
CA THR A 389 -9.41 -23.75 4.05
C THR A 389 -10.63 -24.36 3.38
N ALA A 390 -10.70 -24.34 2.04
CA ALA A 390 -11.79 -24.99 1.30
C ALA A 390 -11.97 -26.48 1.65
N GLY A 391 -10.87 -27.18 1.99
CA GLY A 391 -10.87 -28.59 2.37
C GLY A 391 -11.16 -28.86 3.85
N THR A 392 -11.19 -27.83 4.70
CA THR A 392 -11.45 -27.98 6.13
C THR A 392 -12.79 -28.67 6.34
N LYS A 393 -12.81 -29.73 7.15
CA LYS A 393 -14.05 -30.39 7.58
C LYS A 393 -14.69 -29.59 8.70
N VAL A 394 -15.95 -29.22 8.50
CA VAL A 394 -16.72 -28.35 9.39
C VAL A 394 -17.98 -29.09 9.82
N THR A 395 -18.19 -29.16 11.14
CA THR A 395 -19.39 -29.74 11.73
C THR A 395 -20.48 -28.66 11.80
N ILE A 396 -21.64 -28.91 11.20
CA ILE A 396 -22.79 -28.00 11.27
C ILE A 396 -23.44 -28.17 12.64
N HIS A 397 -23.44 -27.09 13.42
CA HIS A 397 -24.03 -27.09 14.76
C HIS A 397 -25.55 -26.90 14.67
N ASP A 398 -26.26 -28.00 14.52
CA ASP A 398 -27.72 -28.06 14.48
C ASP A 398 -28.28 -28.37 15.89
N LYS A 399 -28.99 -27.40 16.48
CA LYS A 399 -29.60 -27.55 17.81
C LYS A 399 -30.70 -28.61 17.85
N ALA A 400 -31.47 -28.76 16.77
CA ALA A 400 -32.57 -29.71 16.72
C ALA A 400 -32.04 -31.14 16.67
N ARG A 401 -31.00 -31.39 15.85
CA ARG A 401 -30.32 -32.70 15.79
C ARG A 401 -29.67 -33.05 17.13
N LEU A 402 -28.99 -32.08 17.76
CA LEU A 402 -28.43 -32.28 19.10
C LEU A 402 -29.50 -32.65 20.13
N ALA A 403 -30.64 -31.95 20.12
CA ALA A 403 -31.76 -32.24 21.04
C ALA A 403 -32.41 -33.61 20.77
N ALA A 404 -32.43 -34.05 19.51
CA ALA A 404 -32.93 -35.36 19.09
C ALA A 404 -31.91 -36.51 19.30
N GLY A 405 -30.69 -36.21 19.75
CA GLY A 405 -29.60 -37.19 19.87
C GLY A 405 -29.08 -37.71 18.53
N GLU A 406 -29.35 -36.99 17.44
CA GLU A 406 -28.91 -37.35 16.10
C GLU A 406 -27.47 -36.86 15.82
N PRO A 407 -26.68 -37.60 15.00
CA PRO A 407 -25.33 -37.17 14.65
C PRO A 407 -25.36 -35.85 13.86
N LEU A 408 -24.43 -34.95 14.19
CA LEU A 408 -24.24 -33.70 13.46
C LEU A 408 -23.68 -33.95 12.06
N ILE A 409 -24.06 -33.10 11.11
CA ILE A 409 -23.62 -33.18 9.73
C ILE A 409 -22.22 -32.59 9.61
N VAL A 410 -21.31 -33.30 8.93
CA VAL A 410 -19.95 -32.81 8.63
C VAL A 410 -19.82 -32.58 7.14
N THR A 411 -19.44 -31.36 6.76
CA THR A 411 -19.27 -30.92 5.37
C THR A 411 -17.87 -30.34 5.14
N LYS A 412 -17.45 -30.17 3.88
CA LYS A 412 -16.27 -29.35 3.56
C LYS A 412 -16.64 -27.87 3.62
N ALA A 413 -15.74 -27.02 4.10
CA ALA A 413 -15.97 -25.58 4.15
C ALA A 413 -16.30 -24.97 2.77
N ALA A 414 -15.80 -25.56 1.67
CA ALA A 414 -16.18 -25.16 0.31
C ALA A 414 -17.69 -25.19 0.05
N GLU A 415 -18.44 -26.11 0.67
CA GLU A 415 -19.91 -26.23 0.53
C GLU A 415 -20.66 -25.14 1.34
N LEU A 416 -19.93 -24.38 2.17
CA LEU A 416 -20.42 -23.23 2.93
C LEU A 416 -19.98 -21.89 2.32
N SER A 417 -19.19 -21.91 1.24
CA SER A 417 -18.67 -20.71 0.59
C SER A 417 -19.80 -19.79 0.13
N GLY A 418 -19.73 -18.51 0.48
CA GLY A 418 -20.70 -17.48 0.11
C GLY A 418 -22.04 -17.55 0.85
N LYS A 419 -22.23 -18.48 1.79
CA LYS A 419 -23.43 -18.51 2.63
C LYS A 419 -23.37 -17.44 3.71
N ASN A 420 -24.53 -16.89 4.05
CA ASN A 420 -24.69 -15.83 5.03
C ASN A 420 -24.87 -16.39 6.45
N ASN A 421 -24.70 -15.54 7.45
CA ASN A 421 -25.10 -15.78 8.84
C ASN A 421 -24.38 -16.97 9.52
N ILE A 422 -23.10 -17.19 9.21
CA ILE A 422 -22.31 -18.30 9.78
C ILE A 422 -21.25 -17.76 10.75
N LEU A 423 -21.24 -18.29 11.97
CA LEU A 423 -20.10 -18.23 12.87
C LEU A 423 -19.27 -19.50 12.69
N PHE A 424 -18.04 -19.35 12.23
CA PHE A 424 -17.05 -20.40 12.23
C PHE A 424 -16.18 -20.30 13.49
N ILE A 425 -16.13 -21.38 14.25
CA ILE A 425 -15.45 -21.43 15.55
C ILE A 425 -14.79 -22.80 15.75
N ARG A 426 -13.65 -22.83 16.44
CA ARG A 426 -13.03 -24.06 16.93
C ARG A 426 -13.52 -24.31 18.34
N ASN A 427 -14.14 -25.47 18.55
CA ASN A 427 -14.44 -25.94 19.89
C ASN A 427 -13.14 -26.19 20.65
N SER A 428 -12.90 -25.43 21.72
CA SER A 428 -11.64 -25.49 22.46
C SER A 428 -11.45 -26.78 23.26
N VAL A 429 -12.53 -27.53 23.52
CA VAL A 429 -12.47 -28.81 24.25
C VAL A 429 -12.20 -29.96 23.29
N THR A 430 -12.89 -30.01 22.16
CA THR A 430 -12.79 -31.13 21.20
C THR A 430 -11.82 -30.88 20.04
N GLY A 431 -11.43 -29.62 19.82
CA GLY A 431 -10.67 -29.20 18.64
C GLY A 431 -11.50 -29.19 17.33
N THR A 432 -12.77 -29.58 17.37
CA THR A 432 -13.64 -29.62 16.19
C THR A 432 -13.92 -28.21 15.67
N ILE A 433 -13.84 -28.02 14.35
CA ILE A 433 -14.27 -26.78 13.71
C ILE A 433 -15.75 -26.88 13.42
N GLU A 434 -16.51 -25.90 13.89
CA GLU A 434 -17.97 -25.85 13.84
C GLU A 434 -18.43 -24.66 13.01
N ALA A 435 -19.53 -24.84 12.28
CA ALA A 435 -20.32 -23.76 11.70
C ALA A 435 -21.63 -23.63 12.48
N ARG A 436 -21.81 -22.47 13.14
CA ARG A 436 -23.00 -22.16 13.93
C ARG A 436 -23.82 -21.10 13.21
N HIS A 437 -25.13 -21.27 13.16
CA HIS A 437 -26.03 -20.25 12.63
C HIS A 437 -26.03 -19.01 13.55
N ARG A 438 -25.94 -17.81 12.96
CA ARG A 438 -26.12 -16.53 13.63
C ARG A 438 -27.51 -16.00 13.32
N ALA A 439 -28.35 -15.77 14.32
CA ALA A 439 -29.52 -14.93 14.12
C ALA A 439 -29.03 -13.49 13.91
N VAL A 440 -29.44 -12.84 12.82
CA VAL A 440 -29.17 -11.41 12.63
C VAL A 440 -30.02 -10.65 13.64
N GLY A 441 -29.39 -9.81 14.47
CA GLY A 441 -30.12 -9.01 15.44
C GLY A 441 -29.20 -8.36 16.45
N ILE A 442 -28.95 -7.06 16.27
CA ILE A 442 -29.09 -5.98 17.26
C ILE A 442 -29.00 -4.67 16.48
N GLU A 443 -29.98 -3.78 16.68
CA GLU A 443 -29.98 -2.38 16.24
C GLU A 443 -28.61 -1.74 16.49
N LEU A 444 -27.99 -1.25 15.41
CA LEU A 444 -26.74 -0.50 15.48
C LEU A 444 -26.92 0.72 16.38
N ASN A 445 -26.19 0.73 17.49
CA ASN A 445 -26.05 1.87 18.36
C ASN A 445 -25.45 3.03 17.54
N ALA A 446 -26.30 3.96 17.10
CA ALA A 446 -25.97 5.10 16.22
C ALA A 446 -24.93 6.09 16.80
N LYS A 447 -24.35 5.78 17.96
CA LYS A 447 -23.39 6.63 18.69
C LYS A 447 -21.91 6.28 18.47
N LEU A 448 -21.57 5.27 17.65
CA LEU A 448 -20.18 4.90 17.34
C LEU A 448 -19.69 5.30 15.94
N HIS A 449 -20.54 5.92 15.11
CA HIS A 449 -20.19 6.33 13.74
C HIS A 449 -20.40 7.83 13.44
N ASN A 450 -20.39 8.69 14.46
CA ASN A 450 -20.24 10.12 14.22
C ASN A 450 -18.74 10.47 14.21
N ASN A 451 -18.23 10.76 13.00
CA ASN A 451 -16.92 11.37 12.78
C ASN A 451 -16.84 12.76 13.41
#